data_AF-A0A3M6YDZ8-F1
#
_entry.id   AF-A0A3M6YDZ8-F1
#
_cell.length_a   1.000
_cell.length_b   1.000
_cell.length_c   1.000
_cell.angle_alpha   90.00
_cell.angle_beta   90.00
_cell.angle_gamma   90.00
#
_symmetry.space_group_name_H-M   'P 1'
#
loop_
_entity.id
_entity.type
_entity.pdbx_description
1 polymer ?
#
loop_
_entity_poly.entity_id
_entity_poly.type
_entity_poly.pdbx_seq_one_letter_code
_entity_poly.pdbx_strand_id
1 'polypeptide(L)' 'MKHHNPHTPILIREAMNIQPRVFARYEFGKEKMADLQGLDDKAIEDKVSGLVQASQ' A
#
# COMPACT_ATOMS: atom_id res chain seq x y z
N MET A 1 6.26 -8.04 4.46
CA MET A 1 6.47 -6.64 4.02
C MET A 1 7.59 -5.90 4.78
N LYS A 2 7.36 -5.37 5.99
CA LYS A 2 8.34 -4.48 6.65
C LYS A 2 9.70 -5.12 7.00
N HIS A 3 9.70 -6.42 7.30
CA HIS A 3 10.94 -7.19 7.49
C HIS A 3 11.81 -7.23 6.22
N HIS A 4 11.19 -7.32 5.04
CA HIS A 4 11.89 -7.37 3.76
C HIS A 4 12.24 -5.98 3.21
N ASN A 5 11.51 -4.94 3.63
CA ASN A 5 11.70 -3.55 3.21
C ASN A 5 11.83 -2.62 4.43
N PRO A 6 12.92 -2.72 5.21
CA PRO A 6 13.06 -1.99 6.48
C PRO A 6 13.14 -0.47 6.33
N HIS A 7 13.58 0.02 5.16
CA HIS A 7 13.72 1.45 4.88
C HIS A 7 12.47 2.09 4.28
N THR A 8 11.45 1.30 3.91
CA THR A 8 10.22 1.85 3.32
C THR A 8 9.34 2.41 4.42
N PRO A 9 9.06 3.72 4.43
CA PRO A 9 8.17 4.33 5.42
C PRO A 9 6.73 3.83 5.20
N ILE A 10 6.05 3.51 6.29
CA ILE A 10 4.64 3.11 6.25
C ILE A 10 3.89 4.01 7.23
N LEU A 11 2.85 4.68 6.74
CA LEU A 11 1.94 5.51 7.54
C LEU A 11 0.55 4.87 7.50
N ILE A 12 0.02 4.53 8.67
CA ILE A 12 -1.35 4.02 8.82
C ILE A 12 -2.19 5.13 9.45
N ARG A 13 -3.35 5.41 8.85
CA ARG A 13 -4.30 6.40 9.34
C ARG A 13 -5.64 5.74 9.55
N GLU A 14 -6.04 5.64 10.81
CA GLU A 14 -7.36 5.13 11.18
C GLU A 14 -8.40 6.23 10.96
N ALA A 15 -9.52 5.88 10.33
CA ALA A 15 -10.62 6.78 10.05
C ALA A 15 -11.92 5.99 9.93
N MET A 16 -13.04 6.62 10.30
CA MET A 16 -14.38 6.04 10.18
C MET A 16 -15.09 6.59 8.94
N ASN A 17 -16.04 5.81 8.39
CA ASN A 17 -16.84 6.18 7.21
C ASN A 17 -16.04 6.50 5.95
N ILE A 18 -14.88 5.87 5.77
CA ILE A 18 -14.06 5.98 4.56
C ILE A 18 -13.68 4.60 4.03
N GLN A 19 -13.63 4.46 2.70
CA GLN A 19 -13.16 3.24 2.06
C GLN A 19 -11.66 3.02 2.33
N PRO A 20 -11.25 1.80 2.71
CA PRO A 20 -9.86 1.48 2.96
C PRO A 20 -9.07 1.57 1.65
N ARG A 21 -8.05 2.43 1.63
CA ARG A 21 -7.21 2.67 0.45
C ARG A 21 -5.75 2.74 0.84
N VAL A 22 -4.88 2.33 -0.08
CA VAL A 22 -3.43 2.45 0.04
C VAL A 22 -2.89 3.40 -1.03
N PHE A 23 -1.94 4.23 -0.63
CA PHE A 23 -1.22 5.15 -1.51
C PHE A 23 0.26 4.77 -1.49
N ALA A 24 0.81 4.46 -2.65
CA ALA A 24 2.23 4.21 -2.83
C ALA A 24 2.85 5.40 -3.56
N ARG A 25 3.79 6.07 -2.89
CA ARG A 25 4.55 7.19 -3.46
C ARG A 25 5.94 6.70 -3.84
N TYR A 26 6.30 6.95 -5.09
CA TYR A 26 7.55 6.57 -5.71
C TYR A 26 8.45 7.81 -5.90
N GLU A 27 9.65 7.57 -6.41
CA GLU A 27 10.55 8.65 -6.81
C GLU A 27 9.93 9.56 -7.89
N PHE A 28 10.50 10.75 -8.04
CA PHE A 28 10.05 11.77 -9.00
C PHE A 28 8.58 12.19 -8.82
N GLY A 29 8.04 12.04 -7.61
CA GLY A 29 6.67 12.47 -7.27
C GLY A 29 5.56 11.63 -7.89
N LYS A 30 5.85 10.43 -8.40
CA LYS A 30 4.82 9.53 -8.92
C LYS A 30 4.05 8.90 -7.76
N GLU A 31 2.73 8.81 -7.87
CA GLU A 31 1.87 8.20 -6.85
C GLU A 31 0.88 7.23 -7.51
N LYS A 32 0.62 6.09 -6.86
CA LYS A 32 -0.45 5.17 -7.23
C LYS A 32 -1.38 4.95 -6.05
N MET A 33 -2.67 4.91 -6.34
CA MET A 33 -3.73 4.60 -5.39
C MET A 33 -4.29 3.21 -5.71
N ALA A 34 -4.53 2.40 -4.66
CA ALA A 34 -5.26 1.16 -4.78
C ALA A 34 -6.34 1.05 -3.70
N ASP A 35 -7.51 0.57 -4.10
CA ASP A 35 -8.63 0.28 -3.21
C ASP A 35 -8.47 -1.10 -2.55
N LEU A 36 -8.77 -1.18 -1.25
CA LEU A 36 -8.73 -2.41 -0.46
C LEU A 36 -10.14 -2.87 -0.03
N GLN A 37 -11.21 -2.20 -0.48
CA GLN A 37 -12.57 -2.55 -0.11
C GLN A 37 -12.93 -3.99 -0.56
N GLY A 38 -13.44 -4.79 0.38
CA GLY A 38 -13.93 -6.13 0.11
C GLY A 38 -12.85 -7.17 -0.22
N LEU A 39 -11.57 -6.84 -0.02
CA LEU A 39 -10.47 -7.78 -0.16
C LEU A 39 -10.24 -8.55 1.13
N ASP A 40 -9.79 -9.79 1.01
CA ASP A 40 -9.29 -10.58 2.13
C ASP A 40 -7.81 -10.24 2.41
N ASP A 41 -7.31 -10.67 3.57
CA ASP A 41 -5.95 -10.36 4.02
C ASP A 41 -4.88 -10.76 2.98
N LYS A 42 -5.10 -11.89 2.29
CA LYS A 42 -4.20 -12.38 1.24
C LYS A 42 -4.20 -11.48 0.01
N ALA A 43 -5.37 -11.11 -0.51
CA ALA A 43 -5.45 -10.21 -1.65
C ALA A 43 -4.91 -8.82 -1.31
N ILE A 44 -5.05 -8.36 -0.06
CA ILE A 44 -4.42 -7.11 0.40
C ILE A 44 -2.90 -7.22 0.36
N GLU A 45 -2.32 -8.32 0.88
CA GLU A 45 -0.87 -8.53 0.84
C GLU A 45 -0.33 -8.61 -0.60
N ASP A 46 -1.03 -9.31 -1.50
CA ASP A 46 -0.67 -9.40 -2.92
C ASP A 46 -0.68 -8.02 -3.59
N LYS A 47 -1.71 -7.21 -3.32
CA LYS A 47 -1.86 -5.88 -3.90
C LYS A 47 -0.77 -4.92 -3.41
N VAL A 48 -0.45 -4.95 -2.11
CA VAL A 48 0.63 -4.15 -1.53
C VAL A 48 1.99 -4.62 -2.06
N SER A 49 2.19 -5.93 -2.23
CA SER A 49 3.39 -6.50 -2.83
C SER A 49 3.61 -6.06 -4.27
N GLY A 50 2.54 -6.03 -5.08
CA GLY A 50 2.60 -5.48 -6.44
C GLY A 50 2.98 -4.00 -6.48
N LEU A 51 2.53 -3.19 -5.52
CA LEU A 51 2.90 -1.78 -5.45
C LEU A 51 4.38 -1.57 -5.13
N VAL A 52 4.98 -2.42 -4.29
CA VAL A 52 6.41 -2.37 -3.96
C VAL A 52 7.25 -2.86 -5.14
N GLN A 53 6.87 -3.94 -5.81
CA GLN A 53 7.59 -4.43 -6.99
C GLN A 53 7.57 -3.42 -8.15
N ALA A 54 6.48 -2.66 -8.32
CA ALA A 54 6.41 -1.60 -9.32
C ALA A 54 7.31 -0.38 -9.04
N SER A 55 7.98 -0.33 -7.88
CA SER A 55 8.94 0.72 -7.51
C SER A 55 10.39 0.39 -7.84
N GLN A 56 10.71 -0.90 -8.01
CA GLN A 56 12.02 -1.39 -8.42
C GLN A 56 12.18 -1.27 -9.94
#